data_AF-A0A945U2T2-F1
#
_entry.id   AF-A0A945U2T2-F1
#
_cell.length_a   1.000
_cell.length_b   1.000
_cell.length_c   1.000
_cell.angle_alpha   90.00
_cell.angle_beta   90.00
_cell.angle_gamma   90.00
#
_symmetry.space_group_name_H-M   'P 1'
#
loop_
_entity.id
_entity.type
_entity.pdbx_description
1 polymer ?
#
loop_
_entity_poly.entity_id
_entity_poly.type
_entity_poly.pdbx_seq_one_letter_code
_entity_poly.pdbx_strand_id
1 'polypeptide(L)' 'MHRVARLLGVIVALGLMVAACADDESLDGMSITVLTHDSFVISEEALAAFTAQTGISVSIQTLG' A
#
# COMPACT_ATOMS: atom_id res chain seq x y z
N MET A 1 12.72 -29.04 -29.92
CA MET A 1 13.17 -27.80 -29.26
C MET A 1 12.07 -26.74 -29.14
N HIS A 2 11.28 -26.47 -30.19
CA HIS A 2 10.19 -25.45 -30.12
C HIS A 2 9.03 -25.76 -29.17
N ARG A 3 8.69 -27.05 -28.95
CA ARG A 3 7.61 -27.47 -28.02
C ARG A 3 7.97 -27.23 -26.56
N VAL A 4 9.24 -27.46 -26.22
CA VAL A 4 9.80 -27.23 -24.88
C VAL A 4 9.92 -25.73 -24.59
N ALA A 5 10.35 -24.95 -25.59
CA ALA A 5 10.40 -23.49 -25.49
C ALA A 5 9.00 -22.85 -25.32
N ARG A 6 7.97 -23.38 -26.01
CA ARG A 6 6.58 -22.94 -25.83
C ARG A 6 6.04 -23.25 -24.43
N LEU A 7 6.31 -24.45 -23.91
CA LEU A 7 5.90 -24.84 -22.56
C LEU A 7 6.56 -23.97 -21.48
N LEU A 8 7.86 -23.69 -21.62
CA LEU A 8 8.58 -22.78 -20.72
C LEU A 8 8.00 -21.36 -20.74
N GLY A 9 7.63 -20.84 -21.91
CA GLY A 9 7.01 -19.52 -22.03
C GLY A 9 5.68 -19.41 -21.29
N VAL A 10 4.83 -20.46 -21.37
CA VAL A 10 3.54 -20.49 -20.66
C VAL A 10 3.73 -20.54 -19.15
N ILE A 11 4.68 -21.33 -18.67
CA ILE A 11 4.97 -21.45 -17.23
C ILE A 11 5.47 -20.12 -16.65
N VAL A 12 6.35 -19.42 -17.37
CA VAL A 12 6.86 -18.10 -16.94
C VAL A 12 5.73 -17.07 -16.92
N ALA A 13 4.90 -17.02 -17.96
CA ALA A 13 3.77 -16.09 -18.02
C ALA A 13 2.74 -16.35 -16.90
N LEU A 14 2.49 -17.62 -16.59
CA LEU A 14 1.58 -17.99 -15.50
C LEU A 14 2.16 -17.67 -14.11
N GLY A 15 3.48 -17.85 -13.92
CA GLY A 15 4.16 -17.46 -12.69
C GLY A 15 4.13 -15.95 -12.43
N LEU A 16 4.27 -15.13 -13.48
CA LEU A 16 4.16 -13.67 -13.39
C LEU A 16 2.75 -13.21 -12.99
N MET A 17 1.70 -13.89 -13.47
CA MET A 17 0.31 -13.57 -13.10
C MET A 17 0.00 -13.92 -11.65
N VAL A 18 0.59 -15.00 -11.10
CA VAL A 18 0.41 -15.36 -9.69
C VAL A 18 1.11 -14.39 -8.75
N ALA A 19 2.29 -13.87 -9.11
CA ALA A 19 2.99 -12.86 -8.32
C ALA A 19 2.26 -11.51 -8.26
N ALA A 20 1.49 -11.16 -9.30
CA ALA A 20 0.65 -9.96 -9.32
C ALA A 20 -0.64 -10.10 -8.49
N CYS A 21 -1.00 -11.33 -8.10
CA CYS A 21 -2.13 -11.63 -7.21
C CYS A 21 -1.66 -12.03 -5.81
N ALA A 22 -0.37 -11.84 -5.47
CA ALA A 22 0.04 -11.90 -4.09
C ALA A 22 -0.76 -10.81 -3.36
N ASP A 23 -1.67 -11.23 -2.47
CA ASP A 23 -2.53 -10.35 -1.69
C ASP A 23 -1.68 -9.21 -1.10
N ASP A 24 -1.84 -8.01 -1.69
CA ASP A 24 -1.46 -6.77 -1.01
C ASP A 24 -2.25 -6.79 0.29
N GLU A 25 -1.55 -7.00 1.41
CA GLU A 25 -2.17 -7.01 2.72
C GLU A 25 -2.85 -5.66 2.89
N SER A 26 -4.19 -5.66 2.80
CA SER A 26 -4.95 -4.41 2.80
C SER A 26 -4.61 -3.64 4.07
N LEU A 27 -4.09 -2.43 3.90
CA LEU A 27 -3.79 -1.52 5.01
C LEU A 27 -5.07 -0.87 5.56
N ASP A 28 -6.24 -1.25 5.03
CA ASP A 28 -7.54 -0.80 5.51
C ASP A 28 -7.70 -1.11 7.00
N GLY A 29 -7.99 -0.07 7.77
CA GLY A 29 -8.18 -0.16 9.22
C GLY A 29 -6.89 -0.07 10.03
N MET A 30 -5.73 0.07 9.39
CA MET A 30 -4.49 0.45 10.07
C MET A 30 -4.59 1.89 10.58
N SER A 31 -4.11 2.14 11.80
CA SER A 31 -4.08 3.48 12.40
C SER A 31 -2.67 3.84 12.85
N ILE A 32 -2.21 5.04 12.48
CA ILE A 32 -0.92 5.59 12.86
C ILE A 32 -1.14 6.79 13.78
N THR A 33 -0.41 6.85 14.89
CA THR A 33 -0.38 8.03 15.76
C THR A 33 0.88 8.85 15.46
N VAL A 34 0.70 10.09 15.05
CA VAL A 34 1.78 11.05 14.80
C VAL A 34 1.89 11.96 16.02
N LEU A 35 3.02 11.88 16.71
CA LEU A 35 3.37 12.78 17.80
C LEU A 35 4.15 13.98 17.23
N THR A 36 3.66 15.18 17.46
CA THR A 36 4.28 16.41 16.94
C THR A 36 4.23 17.55 17.93
N HIS A 37 5.03 18.60 17.72
CA HIS A 37 4.89 19.86 18.44
C HIS A 37 3.73 20.69 17.88
N ASP A 38 3.14 21.57 18.69
CA ASP A 38 2.03 22.47 18.30
C ASP A 38 2.38 23.41 17.12
N SER A 39 3.67 23.60 16.86
CA SER A 39 4.17 24.42 15.74
C SER A 39 4.00 23.73 14.38
N PHE A 40 3.62 22.46 14.35
CA PHE A 40 3.46 21.69 13.13
C PHE A 40 1.98 21.50 12.81
N VAL A 41 1.48 22.34 11.91
CA VAL A 41 0.12 22.23 11.40
C VAL A 41 0.13 21.33 10.17
N ILE A 42 -0.59 20.22 10.26
CA ILE A 42 -0.85 19.33 9.13
C ILE A 42 -2.27 19.63 8.62
N SER A 43 -2.43 19.75 7.30
CA SER A 43 -3.73 20.07 6.73
C SER A 43 -4.68 18.88 6.81
N GLU A 44 -5.92 19.14 7.20
CA GLU A 44 -6.99 18.12 7.26
C GLU A 44 -7.28 17.53 5.88
N GLU A 45 -7.21 18.34 4.83
CA GLU A 45 -7.38 17.90 3.44
C GLU A 45 -6.31 16.89 3.03
N ALA A 46 -5.05 17.10 3.41
CA ALA A 46 -3.98 16.16 3.08
C ALA A 46 -4.16 14.83 3.83
N LEU A 47 -4.60 14.87 5.09
CA LEU A 47 -4.90 13.66 5.86
C LEU A 47 -6.08 12.89 5.24
N ALA A 48 -7.15 13.58 4.86
CA ALA A 48 -8.30 12.97 4.20
C ALA A 48 -7.92 12.32 2.85
N ALA A 49 -7.13 13.02 2.04
CA ALA A 49 -6.63 12.51 0.77
C ALA A 49 -5.69 11.31 0.98
N PHE A 50 -4.84 11.34 2.01
CA PHE A 50 -3.97 10.23 2.37
C PHE A 50 -4.77 8.99 2.78
N THR A 51 -5.75 9.13 3.68
CA THR A 51 -6.60 8.02 4.11
C THR A 51 -7.41 7.45 2.96
N ALA A 52 -7.97 8.29 2.08
CA ALA A 52 -8.71 7.82 0.91
C ALA A 52 -7.85 7.01 -0.07
N GLN A 53 -6.55 7.33 -0.18
CA GLN A 53 -5.62 6.63 -1.08
C GLN A 53 -5.05 5.34 -0.48
N THR A 54 -4.92 5.28 0.84
CA THR A 54 -4.13 4.22 1.51
C THR A 54 -4.94 3.31 2.43
N GLY A 55 -6.15 3.71 2.82
CA GLY A 55 -6.93 3.03 3.85
C GLY A 55 -6.44 3.27 5.29
N ILE A 56 -5.32 3.98 5.45
CA ILE A 56 -4.67 4.22 6.74
C ILE A 56 -5.28 5.44 7.41
N SER A 57 -5.72 5.27 8.66
CA SER A 57 -6.17 6.36 9.52
C SER A 57 -4.97 7.00 10.23
N VAL A 58 -4.98 8.33 10.39
CA VAL A 58 -3.92 9.07 11.07
C VAL A 58 -4.50 9.86 12.24
N SER A 59 -3.93 9.67 13.43
CA SER A 59 -4.24 10.42 14.63
C SER A 59 -3.09 11.35 14.98
N ILE A 60 -3.33 12.65 15.02
CA ILE A 60 -2.33 13.63 15.43
C ILE A 60 -2.45 13.84 16.94
N GLN A 61 -1.32 13.70 17.65
CA GLN A 61 -1.21 14.06 19.06
C GLN A 61 -0.11 15.09 19.22
N THR A 62 -0.45 16.23 19.82
CA THR A 62 0.54 17.27 20.05
C THR A 62 1.14 17.21 21.45
N LEU A 63 2.45 17.45 21.51
CA LEU A 63 3.23 17.61 22.72
C LEU A 63 3.74 19.05 22.69
N GLY A 64 3.16 19.90 23.54
CA GLY A 64 3.32 21.36 23.49
C GLY A 64 4.71 21.90 23.76
#